data_AF-A0A1Y3D916-F1
#
_entry.id   AF-A0A1Y3D916-F1
#
_cell.length_a   1.000
_cell.length_b   1.000
_cell.length_c   1.000
_cell.angle_alpha   90.00
_cell.angle_beta   90.00
_cell.angle_gamma   90.00
#
_symmetry.space_group_name_H-M   'P 1'
#
loop_
_entity.id
_entity.type
_entity.pdbx_description
1 polymer ?
#
loop_
_entity_poly.entity_id
_entity_poly.type
_entity_poly.pdbx_seq_one_letter_code
_entity_poly.pdbx_strand_id
1 'polypeptide(L)'
;MFNFWYSNQCTRQIKLIICIVTCTIIYACSSIQQLTPLFTGISLSIGLMIHMLRNVSLKISTDHPYKQGFQILFSILPIISLITLINLLPAQNKIYLAIQCIAFTAIGLFIVSIYENRAKRFE
;
A
#
# COMPACT_ATOMS: atom_id res chain seq x y z
N MET A 1 7.60 -10.67 -3.45
CA MET A 1 7.71 -9.69 -2.35
C MET A 1 6.50 -9.71 -1.42
N PHE A 2 5.29 -9.54 -1.97
CA PHE A 2 4.01 -9.62 -1.26
C PHE A 2 3.70 -10.92 -0.51
N ASN A 3 4.41 -12.02 -0.79
CA ASN A 3 4.22 -13.30 -0.10
C ASN A 3 4.81 -13.31 1.31
N PHE A 4 5.86 -12.53 1.59
CA PHE A 4 6.45 -12.45 2.93
C PHE A 4 5.48 -11.82 3.94
N TRP A 5 4.80 -10.74 3.54
CA TRP A 5 3.84 -10.04 4.40
C TRP A 5 2.62 -10.90 4.82
N TYR A 6 2.24 -11.87 3.98
CA TYR A 6 1.13 -12.80 4.21
C TYR A 6 1.60 -14.19 4.62
N SER A 7 2.92 -14.38 4.79
CA SER A 7 3.48 -15.62 5.30
C SER A 7 3.27 -15.71 6.81
N ASN A 8 3.18 -16.94 7.32
CA ASN A 8 3.14 -17.24 8.75
C ASN A 8 4.38 -16.74 9.52
N GLN A 9 5.48 -16.43 8.82
CA GLN A 9 6.69 -15.85 9.40
C GLN A 9 6.51 -14.37 9.79
N CYS A 10 5.57 -13.65 9.16
CA CYS A 10 5.30 -12.25 9.48
C CYS A 10 4.30 -12.16 10.63
N THR A 11 4.82 -12.21 11.86
CA THR A 11 4.00 -12.10 13.07
C THR A 11 3.33 -10.73 13.18
N ARG A 12 2.25 -10.67 13.98
CA ARG A 12 1.54 -9.41 14.23
C ARG A 12 2.46 -8.31 14.80
N GLN A 13 3.45 -8.69 15.60
CA GLN A 13 4.42 -7.74 16.17
C GLN A 13 5.30 -7.11 15.07
N ILE A 14 5.77 -7.91 14.11
CA ILE A 14 6.56 -7.41 12.97
C ILE A 14 5.74 -6.42 12.14
N LYS A 15 4.47 -6.74 11.85
CA LYS A 15 3.56 -5.84 11.13
C LYS A 15 3.37 -4.51 11.86
N LEU A 16 3.20 -4.54 13.19
CA LEU A 16 3.08 -3.34 14.02
C LEU A 16 4.36 -2.51 14.05
N ILE A 17 5.53 -3.14 14.20
CA ILE A 17 6.83 -2.45 14.16
C ILE A 17 6.99 -1.73 12.81
N ILE A 18 6.69 -2.41 11.71
CA ILE A 18 6.75 -1.81 10.36
C ILE A 18 5.80 -0.61 10.27
N CYS A 19 4.56 -0.70 10.77
CA CYS A 19 3.64 0.44 10.80
C CYS A 19 4.21 1.63 11.60
N ILE A 20 4.77 1.38 12.80
CA ILE A 20 5.35 2.43 13.64
C ILE A 20 6.52 3.12 12.94
N VAL A 21 7.42 2.35 12.34
CA VAL A 21 8.55 2.88 11.56
C VAL A 21 8.04 3.73 10.39
N THR A 22 7.02 3.26 9.68
CA THR A 22 6.43 3.98 8.55
C THR A 22 5.82 5.31 9.00
N CYS A 23 5.10 5.34 10.12
CA CYS A 23 4.57 6.57 10.70
C CYS A 23 5.69 7.54 11.12
N THR A 24 6.79 7.01 11.68
CA THR A 24 7.94 7.83 12.09
C THR A 24 8.61 8.49 10.88
N ILE A 25 8.76 7.76 9.78
CA ILE A 25 9.30 8.30 8.51
C ILE A 25 8.40 9.42 7.98
N ILE A 26 7.08 9.22 7.98
CA ILE A 26 6.11 10.24 7.55
C ILE A 26 6.25 11.49 8.41
N TYR A 27 6.31 11.34 9.74
CA TYR A 27 6.46 12.45 10.66
C TYR A 27 7.76 13.23 10.41
N ALA A 28 8.89 12.53 10.25
CA ALA A 28 10.19 13.16 9.97
C ALA A 28 10.21 13.90 8.63
N CYS A 29 9.54 13.38 7.60
CA CYS A 29 9.41 14.09 6.34
C CYS A 29 8.43 15.28 6.44
N SER A 30 7.39 15.16 7.28
CA SER A 30 6.33 16.17 7.48
C SER A 30 6.85 17.44 8.14
N SER A 31 7.89 17.33 8.97
CA SER A 31 8.56 18.51 9.56
C SER A 31 9.31 19.34 8.52
N ILE A 32 9.66 18.78 7.36
CA ILE A 32 10.37 19.48 6.29
C ILE A 32 9.35 20.06 5.31
N GLN A 33 8.50 19.20 4.75
CA GLN A 33 7.41 19.60 3.86
C GLN A 33 6.26 18.62 4.00
N GLN A 34 5.06 19.18 4.19
CA GLN A 34 3.85 18.38 4.34
C GLN A 34 3.28 18.04 2.96
N LEU A 35 2.92 16.77 2.80
CA LEU A 35 2.15 16.32 1.63
C LEU A 35 0.74 16.91 1.72
N THR A 36 0.25 17.49 0.62
CA THR A 36 -1.10 18.04 0.55
C THR A 36 -2.13 16.96 0.92
N PRO A 37 -3.23 17.30 1.63
CA PRO A 37 -4.26 16.33 2.02
C PRO A 37 -4.82 15.53 0.84
N LEU A 38 -4.94 16.15 -0.34
CA LEU A 38 -5.36 15.48 -1.57
C LEU A 38 -4.42 14.34 -1.97
N PHE A 39 -3.11 14.60 -2.08
CA PHE A 39 -2.12 13.58 -2.41
C PHE A 39 -2.02 12.50 -1.33
N THR A 40 -2.17 12.89 -0.07
CA THR A 40 -2.23 11.95 1.06
C THR A 40 -3.41 10.99 0.90
N GLY A 41 -4.62 11.52 0.65
CA GLY A 41 -5.83 10.71 0.43
C GLY A 41 -5.70 9.77 -0.77
N ILE A 42 -5.14 10.25 -1.88
CA ILE A 42 -4.93 9.43 -3.08
C ILE A 42 -3.88 8.33 -2.82
N SER A 43 -2.78 8.64 -2.14
CA SER A 43 -1.77 7.63 -1.82
C SER A 43 -2.32 6.53 -0.90
N LEU A 44 -3.10 6.91 0.12
CA LEU A 44 -3.80 5.96 0.98
C LEU A 44 -4.76 5.07 0.18
N SER A 45 -5.58 5.66 -0.70
CA SER A 45 -6.55 4.92 -1.50
C SER A 45 -5.88 3.93 -2.46
N ILE A 46 -4.73 4.28 -3.04
CA ILE A 46 -3.90 3.34 -3.82
C ILE A 46 -3.48 2.14 -2.95
N GLY A 47 -3.04 2.40 -1.72
CA GLY A 47 -2.68 1.34 -0.76
C GLY A 47 -3.82 0.37 -0.46
N LEU A 48 -5.02 0.90 -0.23
CA LEU A 48 -6.25 0.12 -0.04
C LEU A 48 -6.58 -0.69 -1.31
N MET A 49 -6.47 -0.06 -2.47
CA MET A 49 -6.81 -0.68 -3.76
C MET A 49 -5.87 -1.83 -4.11
N ILE A 50 -4.58 -1.73 -3.80
CA ILE A 50 -3.62 -2.84 -3.96
C ILE A 50 -4.09 -4.08 -3.22
N HIS A 51 -4.53 -3.91 -1.97
CA HIS A 51 -5.01 -5.02 -1.15
C HIS A 51 -6.30 -5.63 -1.72
N MET A 52 -7.25 -4.80 -2.16
CA MET A 52 -8.49 -5.27 -2.80
C MET A 52 -8.22 -6.02 -4.11
N LEU A 53 -7.37 -5.48 -4.98
CA LEU A 53 -6.95 -6.10 -6.23
C LEU A 53 -6.31 -7.48 -5.98
N ARG A 54 -5.52 -7.60 -4.92
CA ARG A 54 -4.95 -8.89 -4.51
C ARG A 54 -6.03 -9.89 -4.08
N ASN A 55 -7.01 -9.46 -3.28
CA ASN A 55 -8.09 -10.36 -2.87
C ASN A 55 -8.94 -10.82 -4.05
N VAL A 56 -9.20 -9.93 -5.01
CA VAL A 56 -9.87 -10.30 -6.26
C VAL A 56 -9.01 -11.26 -7.07
N SER A 57 -7.70 -11.00 -7.19
CA SER A 57 -6.79 -11.85 -7.97
C SER A 57 -6.69 -13.28 -7.42
N LEU A 58 -6.79 -13.45 -6.10
CA LEU A 58 -6.82 -14.75 -5.44
C LEU A 58 -8.14 -15.52 -5.66
N LYS A 59 -9.25 -14.81 -5.93
CA LYS A 59 -10.57 -15.41 -6.19
C LYS A 59 -10.80 -15.81 -7.65
N ILE A 60 -9.95 -15.36 -8.58
CA ILE A 60 -10.08 -15.73 -9.99
C ILE A 60 -9.72 -17.21 -10.16
N SER A 61 -10.67 -17.99 -10.67
CA SER A 61 -10.52 -19.43 -10.94
C SER A 61 -9.30 -19.73 -11.81
N THR A 62 -8.64 -20.87 -11.53
CA THR A 62 -7.44 -21.31 -12.23
C THR A 62 -7.64 -21.56 -13.72
N ASP A 63 -8.84 -21.92 -14.14
CA ASP A 63 -9.18 -22.23 -15.54
C ASP A 63 -9.58 -21.02 -16.39
N HIS A 64 -9.47 -19.79 -15.85
CA HIS A 64 -9.84 -18.61 -16.62
C HIS A 64 -8.73 -18.26 -17.64
N PRO A 65 -9.01 -18.21 -18.96
CA PRO A 65 -8.00 -18.02 -20.00
C PRO A 65 -7.24 -16.68 -19.89
N TYR A 66 -7.85 -15.69 -19.24
CA TYR A 66 -7.27 -14.36 -19.04
C TYR A 66 -6.57 -14.15 -17.67
N LYS A 67 -6.43 -15.19 -16.85
CA LYS A 67 -5.90 -15.08 -15.48
C LYS A 67 -4.53 -14.41 -15.42
N GLN A 68 -3.61 -14.79 -16.30
CA GLN A 68 -2.26 -14.25 -16.32
C GLN A 68 -2.25 -12.75 -16.68
N GLY A 69 -3.12 -12.33 -17.61
CA GLY A 69 -3.31 -10.92 -17.95
C GLY A 69 -3.82 -10.10 -16.76
N PHE A 70 -4.82 -10.60 -16.04
CA PHE A 70 -5.33 -9.92 -14.83
C PHE A 70 -4.28 -9.85 -13.71
N GLN A 71 -3.50 -10.90 -13.49
CA GLN A 71 -2.44 -10.89 -12.48
C GLN A 71 -1.36 -9.85 -12.77
N ILE A 72 -0.96 -9.73 -14.05
CA ILE A 72 0.00 -8.72 -14.49
C ILE A 72 -0.61 -7.33 -14.35
N LEU A 73 -1.85 -7.13 -14.81
CA LEU A 73 -2.55 -5.85 -14.71
C LEU A 73 -2.66 -5.39 -13.25
N PHE A 74 -3.08 -6.28 -12.34
CA PHE A 74 -3.22 -5.97 -10.92
C PHE A 74 -1.89 -5.71 -10.21
N SER A 75 -0.77 -6.22 -10.75
CA SER A 75 0.56 -5.95 -10.21
C SER A 75 1.14 -4.63 -10.73
N ILE A 76 0.90 -4.31 -12.01
CA ILE A 76 1.50 -3.14 -12.68
C ILE A 76 0.70 -1.86 -12.42
N LEU A 77 -0.64 -1.93 -12.43
CA LEU A 77 -1.53 -0.79 -12.25
C LEU A 77 -1.21 0.07 -11.01
N PRO A 78 -1.00 -0.50 -9.81
CA PRO A 78 -0.63 0.30 -8.65
C PRO A 78 0.76 0.94 -8.74
N ILE A 79 1.71 0.30 -9.44
CA ILE A 79 3.05 0.85 -9.66
C ILE A 79 2.96 2.07 -10.57
N ILE A 80 2.22 1.96 -11.69
CA ILE A 80 1.99 3.08 -12.60
C ILE A 80 1.29 4.22 -11.87
N SER A 81 0.24 3.92 -11.09
CA SER A 81 -0.49 4.93 -10.32
C SER A 81 0.44 5.70 -9.37
N LEU A 82 1.30 5.00 -8.63
CA LEU A 82 2.27 5.62 -7.73
C LEU A 82 3.30 6.48 -8.47
N ILE A 83 3.83 6.01 -9.61
CA ILE A 83 4.76 6.78 -10.45
C ILE A 83 4.09 8.05 -10.99
N THR A 84 2.85 7.95 -11.46
CA THR A 84 2.11 9.12 -11.95
C THR A 84 1.88 10.14 -10.84
N LEU A 85 1.56 9.67 -9.63
CA LEU A 85 1.39 10.54 -8.46
C LEU A 85 2.70 11.27 -8.15
N ILE A 86 3.82 10.56 -8.06
CA ILE A 86 5.16 11.13 -7.78
C ILE A 86 5.57 12.14 -8.86
N ASN A 87 5.19 11.94 -10.11
CA ASN A 87 5.48 12.90 -11.17
C ASN A 87 4.67 14.20 -11.06
N LEU A 88 3.46 14.13 -10.52
CA LEU A 88 2.59 15.28 -10.29
C LEU A 88 2.97 16.08 -9.03
N LEU A 89 3.89 15.58 -8.21
CA LEU A 89 4.35 16.28 -7.01
C LEU A 89 5.09 17.59 -7.35
N PRO A 90 4.96 18.64 -6.51
CA PRO A 90 5.75 19.86 -6.60
C PRO A 90 7.25 19.56 -6.67
N ALA A 91 8.00 20.35 -7.46
CA ALA A 91 9.44 20.19 -7.59
C ALA A 91 10.20 20.49 -6.28
N GLN A 92 9.65 21.34 -5.41
CA GLN A 92 10.21 21.65 -4.11
C GLN A 92 10.16 20.42 -3.19
N ASN A 93 11.33 20.00 -2.69
CA ASN A 93 11.49 18.86 -1.78
C ASN A 93 10.80 17.57 -2.28
N LYS A 94 10.78 17.38 -3.61
CA LYS A 94 10.09 16.26 -4.27
C LYS A 94 10.45 14.90 -3.69
N ILE A 95 11.69 14.71 -3.24
CA ILE A 95 12.16 13.47 -2.62
C ILE A 95 11.40 13.18 -1.32
N TYR A 96 11.24 14.17 -0.43
CA TYR A 96 10.53 14.01 0.84
C TYR A 96 9.05 13.74 0.62
N LEU A 97 8.43 14.45 -0.33
CA LEU A 97 7.04 14.23 -0.72
C LEU A 97 6.83 12.84 -1.34
N ALA A 98 7.79 12.35 -2.14
CA ALA A 98 7.74 11.02 -2.74
C ALA A 98 7.86 9.92 -1.67
N ILE A 99 8.76 10.09 -0.69
CA ILE A 99 8.87 9.20 0.47
C ILE A 99 7.54 9.15 1.23
N GLN A 100 6.92 10.30 1.49
CA GLN A 100 5.59 10.36 2.12
C GLN A 100 4.53 9.64 1.30
N CYS A 101 4.47 9.83 -0.02
CA CYS A 101 3.53 9.11 -0.88
C CYS A 101 3.69 7.59 -0.78
N ILE A 102 4.93 7.11 -0.81
CA ILE A 102 5.22 5.67 -0.66
C ILE A 102 4.80 5.19 0.72
N ALA A 103 5.13 5.94 1.77
CA ALA A 103 4.83 5.56 3.15
C ALA A 103 3.32 5.55 3.44
N PHE A 104 2.56 6.53 2.94
CA PHE A 104 1.10 6.55 3.06
C PHE A 104 0.44 5.41 2.26
N THR A 105 0.94 5.10 1.07
CA THR A 105 0.48 3.93 0.29
C THR A 105 0.73 2.63 1.07
N ALA A 106 1.89 2.51 1.72
CA ALA A 106 2.21 1.37 2.57
C ALA A 106 1.26 1.28 3.78
N ILE A 107 0.96 2.41 4.45
CA ILE A 107 -0.01 2.44 5.55
C ILE A 107 -1.39 1.98 5.09
N GLY A 108 -1.88 2.45 3.94
CA GLY A 108 -3.17 2.02 3.40
C GLY A 108 -3.24 0.49 3.24
N LEU A 109 -2.17 -0.09 2.71
CA LEU A 109 -2.06 -1.54 2.58
C LEU A 109 -2.01 -2.26 3.94
N PHE A 110 -1.22 -1.75 4.88
CA PHE A 110 -1.04 -2.37 6.19
C PHE A 110 -2.33 -2.36 7.00
N ILE A 111 -3.09 -1.27 6.97
CA ILE A 111 -4.36 -1.14 7.72
C ILE A 111 -5.33 -2.25 7.30
N VAL A 112 -5.57 -2.42 6.00
CA VAL A 112 -6.52 -3.43 5.51
C VAL A 112 -5.99 -4.84 5.74
N SER A 113 -4.69 -5.06 5.51
CA SER A 113 -4.10 -6.38 5.71
C SER A 113 -4.07 -6.83 7.18
N ILE A 114 -3.88 -5.90 8.13
CA ILE A 114 -3.98 -6.20 9.56
C ILE A 114 -5.45 -6.41 9.96
N TYR A 115 -6.37 -5.63 9.41
CA TYR A 115 -7.80 -5.76 9.71
C TYR A 115 -8.38 -7.09 9.20
N GLU A 116 -8.06 -7.51 7.98
CA GLU A 116 -8.54 -8.79 7.43
C GLU A 116 -7.96 -10.01 8.16
N ASN A 117 -6.71 -9.92 8.64
CA ASN A 117 -6.10 -10.97 9.46
C ASN A 117 -6.58 -10.98 10.93
N ARG A 118 -7.41 -10.01 11.36
CA ARG A 118 -8.16 -10.20 12.61
C ARG A 118 -9.28 -11.19 12.34
N ALA A 119 -9.19 -12.36 12.96
CA ALA A 119 -10.33 -13.25 13.13
C ALA A 119 -11.53 -12.44 13.64
N LYS A 120 -12.71 -12.65 13.04
CA LYS A 120 -13.97 -12.10 13.53
C LYS A 120 -14.07 -12.47 15.01
N ARG A 121 -14.05 -11.47 15.89
CA ARG A 121 -14.07 -11.68 17.34
C ARG A 121 -15.50 -11.84 17.88
N PHE A 122 -16.49 -11.85 17.00
CA PHE A 122 -17.90 -11.97 17.32
C PHE A 122 -18.54 -12.87 16.24
N GLU A 123 -18.91 -14.08 16.66
CA GLU A 123 -20.04 -14.84 16.13
C GLU A 123 -21.28 -14.45 16.92
#